data_AF-A0A432HJ79-F1
#
_entry.id   AF-A0A432HJ79-F1
#
_cell.length_a   1.000
_cell.length_b   1.000
_cell.length_c   1.000
_cell.angle_alpha   90.00
_cell.angle_beta   90.00
_cell.angle_gamma   90.00
#
_symmetry.space_group_name_H-M   'P 1'
#
loop_
_entity.id
_entity.type
_entity.pdbx_description
1 polymer ?
#
loop_
_entity_poly.entity_id
_entity_poly.type
_entity_poly.pdbx_seq_one_letter_code
_entity_poly.pdbx_strand_id
1 'polypeptide(L)'
;MSLLLMTVGEFSAVHIDKTAIMLKIAFLVLLPLSAGMILKLFLSDLYTRIGNKISIINQVLILFIVWTAFSQTRGMLVEGGLTVALIVLVVFAYHGILLLSGWGLIRISGRGRGRRESILFMGAQKTLPLSIILQVSLFPQYGIALLVCVLHHIVHLIMDGYIVERLKADRP
;
A
#
# COMPACT_ATOMS: atom_id res chain seq x y z
N MET A 1 16.11 18.73 5.59
CA MET A 1 16.75 18.08 4.43
C MET A 1 18.24 17.84 4.64
N SER A 2 18.98 18.68 5.39
CA SER A 2 20.41 18.43 5.70
C SER A 2 20.66 17.30 6.70
N LEU A 3 19.78 17.11 7.69
CA LEU A 3 19.95 16.10 8.74
C LEU A 3 19.89 14.64 8.22
N LEU A 4 19.08 14.39 7.19
CA LEU A 4 18.96 13.07 6.54
C LEU A 4 20.11 12.78 5.57
N LEU A 5 20.82 13.80 5.11
CA LEU A 5 21.95 13.66 4.20
C LEU A 5 23.24 13.30 4.93
N MET A 6 23.39 13.70 6.20
CA MET A 6 24.60 13.37 7.00
C MET A 6 24.63 11.92 7.49
N THR A 7 23.49 11.21 7.51
CA THR A 7 23.41 9.82 7.99
C THR A 7 23.58 8.77 6.89
N VAL A 8 23.66 9.17 5.62
CA VAL A 8 23.68 8.27 4.46
C VAL A 8 25.00 8.48 3.71
N GLY A 9 26.09 8.07 4.34
CA GLY A 9 27.40 7.95 3.68
C GLY A 9 27.31 6.88 2.59
N GLU A 10 27.57 7.29 1.35
CA GLU A 10 27.56 6.48 0.12
C GLU A 10 26.23 5.85 -0.29
N PHE A 11 25.42 6.61 -1.04
CA PHE A 11 24.57 6.00 -2.07
C PHE A 11 24.57 6.90 -3.30
N SER A 12 24.77 6.30 -4.48
CA SER A 12 24.60 6.92 -5.80
C SER A 12 23.48 7.95 -5.74
N ALA A 13 23.76 9.20 -6.12
CA ALA A 13 22.80 10.28 -6.10
C ALA A 13 21.62 9.93 -7.02
N VAL A 14 20.62 9.23 -6.48
CA VAL A 14 19.37 8.94 -7.16
C VAL A 14 18.68 10.29 -7.32
N HIS A 15 18.77 10.85 -8.52
CA HIS A 15 18.16 12.13 -8.84
C HIS A 15 16.64 11.95 -8.91
N ILE A 16 15.97 12.18 -7.77
CA ILE A 16 14.52 12.10 -7.65
C ILE A 16 13.93 13.42 -8.18
N ASP A 17 13.39 13.39 -9.39
CA ASP A 17 12.63 14.50 -9.95
C ASP A 17 11.25 14.63 -9.26
N LYS A 18 11.21 15.47 -8.22
CA LYS A 18 10.03 15.66 -7.36
C LYS A 18 8.84 16.24 -8.13
N THR A 19 9.07 17.14 -9.10
CA THR A 19 8.00 17.81 -9.83
C THR A 19 7.36 16.83 -10.82
N ALA A 20 8.17 16.03 -11.51
CA ALA A 20 7.68 14.96 -12.38
C ALA A 20 6.86 13.91 -11.61
N ILE A 21 7.31 13.53 -10.40
CA ILE A 21 6.56 12.60 -9.53
C ILE A 21 5.22 13.18 -9.11
N MET A 22 5.20 14.43 -8.64
CA MET A 22 3.98 15.09 -8.19
C MET A 22 2.95 15.19 -9.32
N LEU A 23 3.38 15.57 -10.52
CA LEU A 23 2.51 15.61 -11.71
C LEU A 23 2.00 14.21 -12.08
N LYS A 24 2.88 13.20 -12.11
CA LYS A 24 2.46 11.81 -12.40
C LYS A 24 1.41 11.32 -11.41
N ILE A 25 1.60 11.52 -10.10
CA ILE A 25 0.62 11.11 -9.08
C ILE A 25 -0.69 11.88 -9.26
N ALA A 26 -0.63 13.19 -9.51
CA ALA A 26 -1.83 13.98 -9.76
C ALA A 26 -2.64 13.43 -10.95
N PHE A 27 -2.00 13.18 -12.09
CA PHE A 27 -2.71 12.65 -13.25
C PHE A 27 -3.21 11.22 -13.06
N LEU A 28 -2.43 10.36 -12.39
CA LEU A 28 -2.76 8.95 -12.31
C LEU A 28 -3.72 8.60 -11.18
N VAL A 29 -3.80 9.45 -10.15
CA VAL A 29 -4.65 9.20 -8.97
C VAL A 29 -5.77 10.23 -8.90
N LEU A 30 -5.44 11.52 -8.99
CA LEU A 30 -6.42 12.59 -8.77
C LEU A 30 -7.44 12.68 -9.92
N LEU A 31 -7.00 12.49 -11.18
CA LEU A 31 -7.89 12.47 -12.34
C LEU A 31 -8.91 11.32 -12.28
N PRO A 32 -8.54 10.03 -12.12
CA PRO A 32 -9.53 8.97 -12.05
C PRO A 32 -10.43 9.08 -10.81
N LEU A 33 -9.91 9.59 -9.69
CA LEU A 33 -10.73 9.85 -8.51
C LEU A 33 -11.77 10.93 -8.75
N SER A 34 -11.37 12.07 -9.34
CA SER A 34 -12.31 13.17 -9.63
C SER A 34 -13.36 12.74 -10.65
N ALA A 35 -12.95 12.05 -11.71
CA ALA A 35 -13.87 11.46 -12.69
C ALA A 35 -14.85 10.48 -12.03
N GLY A 36 -14.37 9.59 -11.17
CA GLY A 36 -15.21 8.64 -10.43
C GLY A 36 -16.19 9.33 -9.47
N MET A 37 -15.78 10.40 -8.79
CA MET A 37 -16.65 11.19 -7.92
C MET A 37 -17.76 11.89 -8.72
N ILE A 38 -17.41 12.51 -9.85
CA ILE A 38 -18.38 13.18 -10.74
C ILE A 38 -19.36 12.14 -11.29
N LEU A 39 -18.86 11.00 -11.77
CA LEU A 39 -19.68 9.93 -12.33
C LEU A 39 -20.66 9.36 -11.30
N LYS A 40 -20.24 9.25 -10.03
CA LYS A 40 -21.10 8.81 -8.92
C LYS A 40 -22.28 9.74 -8.68
N LEU A 41 -22.14 11.05 -8.93
CA LEU A 41 -23.24 12.01 -8.80
C LEU A 41 -24.34 11.77 -9.85
N PHE A 42 -23.96 11.37 -11.07
CA PHE A 42 -24.89 11.15 -12.18
C PHE A 42 -25.45 9.72 -12.25
N LEU A 43 -24.68 8.73 -11.78
CA LEU A 43 -24.99 7.30 -11.90
C LEU A 43 -25.19 6.62 -10.54
N SER A 44 -25.64 7.36 -9.52
CA SER A 44 -25.85 6.85 -8.16
C SER A 44 -26.77 5.62 -8.14
N ASP A 45 -27.89 5.67 -8.86
CA ASP A 45 -28.85 4.57 -8.94
C ASP A 45 -28.26 3.33 -9.62
N LEU A 46 -27.46 3.50 -10.66
CA LEU A 46 -26.76 2.40 -11.30
C LEU A 46 -25.74 1.78 -10.33
N TYR A 47 -24.98 2.61 -9.61
CA TYR A 47 -24.01 2.14 -8.62
C TYR A 47 -24.68 1.32 -7.51
N THR A 48 -25.89 1.69 -7.05
CA THR A 48 -26.62 0.87 -6.06
C THR A 48 -26.98 -0.52 -6.59
N ARG A 49 -27.21 -0.66 -7.90
CA ARG A 49 -27.58 -1.94 -8.54
C ARG A 49 -26.38 -2.84 -8.87
N ILE A 50 -25.25 -2.25 -9.29
CA ILE A 50 -24.07 -3.01 -9.75
C ILE A 50 -22.83 -2.87 -8.85
N GLY A 51 -22.92 -2.12 -7.74
CA GLY A 51 -21.79 -1.83 -6.85
C GLY A 51 -21.05 -3.07 -6.35
N ASN A 52 -21.78 -4.14 -6.00
CA ASN A 52 -21.18 -5.42 -5.63
C ASN A 52 -20.38 -6.05 -6.77
N LYS A 53 -20.88 -6.00 -8.02
CA LYS A 53 -20.17 -6.52 -9.19
C LYS A 53 -18.88 -5.71 -9.44
N ILE A 54 -18.96 -4.38 -9.33
CA ILE A 54 -17.79 -3.50 -9.45
C ILE A 54 -16.74 -3.85 -8.38
N SER A 55 -17.15 -4.08 -7.13
CA SER A 55 -16.25 -4.47 -6.05
C SER A 55 -15.55 -5.81 -6.32
N ILE A 56 -16.29 -6.82 -6.82
CA ILE A 56 -15.73 -8.13 -7.18
C ILE A 56 -14.71 -7.97 -8.31
N ILE A 57 -15.04 -7.21 -9.36
CA ILE A 57 -14.11 -6.93 -10.46
C ILE A 57 -12.84 -6.26 -9.94
N ASN A 58 -12.96 -5.28 -9.04
CA ASN A 58 -11.80 -4.62 -8.44
C ASN A 58 -10.91 -5.59 -7.65
N GLN A 59 -11.51 -6.51 -6.87
CA GLN A 59 -10.76 -7.54 -6.15
C GLN A 59 -10.04 -8.50 -7.10
N VAL A 60 -10.71 -8.94 -8.18
CA VAL A 60 -10.10 -9.79 -9.22
C VAL A 60 -8.93 -9.07 -9.90
N LEU A 61 -9.06 -7.77 -10.20
CA LEU A 61 -7.98 -6.97 -10.78
C LEU A 61 -6.78 -6.88 -9.83
N ILE A 62 -7.01 -6.64 -8.53
CA ILE A 62 -5.93 -6.63 -7.53
C ILE A 62 -5.23 -7.99 -7.49
N LEU A 63 -5.99 -9.09 -7.45
CA LEU A 63 -5.41 -10.44 -7.49
C LEU A 63 -4.60 -10.68 -8.76
N PHE A 64 -5.06 -10.18 -9.90
CA PHE A 64 -4.31 -10.28 -11.16
C PHE A 64 -3.00 -9.50 -11.11
N ILE A 65 -2.98 -8.29 -10.53
CA ILE A 65 -1.74 -7.52 -10.36
C ILE A 65 -0.76 -8.25 -9.42
N VAL A 66 -1.26 -8.81 -8.31
CA VAL A 66 -0.43 -9.61 -7.40
C VAL A 66 0.13 -10.84 -8.13
N TRP A 67 -0.69 -11.53 -8.90
CA TRP A 67 -0.28 -12.70 -9.69
C TRP A 67 0.80 -12.35 -10.73
N THR A 68 0.61 -11.30 -11.53
CA THR A 68 1.59 -10.91 -12.56
C THR A 68 2.91 -10.51 -11.94
N ALA A 69 2.89 -9.76 -10.84
CA ALA A 69 4.10 -9.34 -10.16
C ALA A 69 4.81 -10.51 -9.45
N PHE A 70 4.07 -11.48 -8.91
CA PHE A 70 4.65 -12.70 -8.35
C PHE A 70 5.30 -13.58 -9.44
N SER A 71 4.64 -13.69 -10.60
CA SER A 71 5.18 -14.41 -11.77
C SER A 71 6.49 -13.81 -12.27
N GLN A 72 6.56 -12.48 -12.39
CA GLN A 72 7.78 -11.75 -12.80
C GLN A 72 8.94 -11.92 -11.80
N THR A 73 8.65 -12.16 -10.53
CA THR A 73 9.64 -12.24 -9.45
C THR A 73 10.00 -13.68 -9.06
N ARG A 74 9.42 -14.70 -9.71
CA ARG A 74 9.63 -16.12 -9.41
C ARG A 74 11.11 -16.53 -9.37
N GLY A 75 11.91 -16.09 -10.33
CA GLY A 75 13.35 -16.41 -10.37
C GLY A 75 14.08 -15.91 -9.13
N MET A 76 13.81 -14.65 -8.74
CA MET A 76 14.37 -14.05 -7.52
C MET A 76 13.86 -14.72 -6.24
N LEU A 77 12.61 -15.21 -6.23
CA LEU A 77 12.02 -15.90 -5.09
C LEU A 77 12.66 -17.28 -4.83
N VAL A 78 12.94 -18.03 -5.89
CA VAL A 78 13.46 -19.40 -5.80
C VAL A 78 14.96 -19.41 -5.51
N GLU A 79 15.72 -18.49 -6.10
CA GLU A 79 17.18 -18.44 -5.95
C GLU A 79 17.63 -17.62 -4.73
N GLY A 80 16.79 -16.70 -4.27
CA GLY A 80 17.12 -15.71 -3.24
C GLY A 80 16.45 -15.93 -1.88
N GLY A 81 16.25 -17.18 -1.42
CA GLY A 81 15.45 -17.48 -0.22
C GLY A 81 15.80 -16.65 1.03
N LEU A 82 17.10 -16.41 1.30
CA LEU A 82 17.53 -15.54 2.39
C LEU A 82 17.11 -14.08 2.17
N THR A 83 17.30 -13.56 0.95
CA THR A 83 16.89 -12.20 0.56
C THR A 83 15.39 -12.01 0.72
N VAL A 84 14.59 -13.00 0.31
CA VAL A 84 13.13 -12.98 0.47
C VAL A 84 12.74 -12.95 1.95
N ALA A 85 13.36 -13.79 2.78
CA ALA A 85 13.10 -13.81 4.22
C ALA A 85 13.42 -12.46 4.87
N LEU A 86 14.54 -11.84 4.49
CA LEU A 86 14.91 -10.50 4.95
C LEU A 86 13.90 -9.44 4.48
N ILE A 87 13.44 -9.50 3.23
CA ILE A 87 12.41 -8.58 2.72
C ILE A 87 11.12 -8.74 3.53
N VAL A 88 10.66 -9.98 3.75
CA VAL A 88 9.46 -10.26 4.56
C VAL A 88 9.60 -9.69 5.97
N LEU A 89 10.75 -9.88 6.61
CA LEU A 89 11.02 -9.33 7.94
C LEU A 89 10.96 -7.80 7.95
N VAL A 90 11.60 -7.15 6.96
CA VAL A 90 11.62 -5.69 6.85
C VAL A 90 10.23 -5.12 6.61
N VAL A 91 9.44 -5.70 5.69
CA VAL A 91 8.09 -5.18 5.39
C VAL A 91 7.13 -5.45 6.54
N PHE A 92 7.29 -6.57 7.25
CA PHE A 92 6.54 -6.88 8.47
C PHE A 92 6.82 -5.84 9.57
N ALA A 93 8.10 -5.58 9.84
CA ALA A 93 8.52 -4.59 10.83
C ALA A 93 8.03 -3.18 10.45
N TYR A 94 8.15 -2.80 9.19
CA TYR A 94 7.68 -1.51 8.67
C TYR A 94 6.16 -1.34 8.88
N HIS A 95 5.34 -2.32 8.49
CA HIS A 95 3.89 -2.26 8.72
C HIS A 95 3.55 -2.25 10.22
N GLY A 96 4.25 -3.05 11.01
CA GLY A 96 4.11 -3.07 12.48
C GLY A 96 4.37 -1.69 13.10
N ILE A 97 5.42 -0.99 12.67
CA ILE A 97 5.73 0.38 13.13
C ILE A 97 4.59 1.34 12.75
N LEU A 98 4.04 1.24 11.53
CA LEU A 98 2.90 2.06 11.12
C LEU A 98 1.69 1.82 12.01
N LEU A 99 1.35 0.56 12.29
CA LEU A 99 0.26 0.19 13.19
C LEU A 99 0.49 0.72 14.62
N LEU A 100 1.69 0.55 15.18
CA LEU A 100 2.05 1.06 16.50
C LEU A 100 1.95 2.59 16.56
N SER A 101 2.42 3.28 15.53
CA SER A 101 2.32 4.74 15.44
C SER A 101 0.87 5.22 15.37
N GLY A 102 0.04 4.57 14.55
CA GLY A 102 -1.39 4.85 14.44
C GLY A 102 -2.11 4.61 15.77
N TRP A 103 -1.76 3.54 16.46
CA TRP A 103 -2.29 3.22 17.78
C TRP A 103 -1.87 4.24 18.86
N GLY A 104 -0.62 4.71 18.82
CA GLY A 104 -0.15 5.80 19.69
C GLY A 104 -0.95 7.09 19.48
N LEU A 105 -1.19 7.48 18.22
CA LEU A 105 -2.02 8.65 17.89
C LEU A 105 -3.47 8.49 18.36
N ILE A 106 -4.01 7.28 18.25
CA ILE A 106 -5.35 6.94 18.76
C ILE A 106 -5.43 7.10 20.28
N ARG A 107 -4.39 6.65 21.01
CA ARG A 107 -4.31 6.78 22.47
C ARG A 107 -4.30 8.25 22.89
N ILE A 108 -3.58 9.11 22.18
CA ILE A 108 -3.47 10.55 22.48
C ILE A 108 -4.77 11.30 22.12
N SER A 109 -5.44 10.91 21.03
CA SER A 109 -6.58 11.68 20.49
C SER A 109 -7.94 11.42 21.16
N GLY A 110 -8.03 10.50 22.13
CA GLY A 110 -9.25 10.26 22.91
C GLY A 110 -10.49 9.80 22.11
N ARG A 111 -10.36 9.48 20.82
CA ARG A 111 -11.49 9.20 19.92
C ARG A 111 -12.24 7.93 20.33
N GLY A 112 -13.56 7.89 20.14
CA GLY A 112 -14.41 6.73 20.44
C GLY A 112 -14.18 5.50 19.54
N ARG A 113 -14.70 4.34 19.98
CA ARG A 113 -14.66 3.06 19.25
C ARG A 113 -15.29 3.19 17.85
N GLY A 114 -14.81 2.44 16.86
CA GLY A 114 -15.17 2.57 15.44
C GLY A 114 -14.34 3.61 14.65
N ARG A 115 -14.08 4.80 15.23
CA ARG A 115 -13.20 5.80 14.58
C ARG A 115 -11.71 5.46 14.75
N ARG A 116 -11.37 4.66 15.76
CA ARG A 116 -10.01 4.14 16.02
C ARG A 116 -9.54 3.19 14.95
N GLU A 117 -10.37 2.20 14.60
CA GLU A 117 -10.05 1.17 13.61
C GLU A 117 -9.80 1.81 12.24
N SER A 118 -10.64 2.76 11.83
CA SER A 118 -10.44 3.54 10.60
C SER A 118 -9.10 4.27 10.59
N ILE A 119 -8.71 4.95 11.68
CA ILE A 119 -7.40 5.64 11.75
C ILE A 119 -6.24 4.65 11.66
N LEU A 120 -6.36 3.51 12.37
CA LEU A 120 -5.32 2.49 12.41
C LEU A 120 -5.08 1.89 11.02
N PHE A 121 -6.15 1.38 10.39
CA PHE A 121 -6.04 0.70 9.11
C PHE A 121 -5.81 1.65 7.94
N MET A 122 -6.54 2.78 7.86
CA MET A 122 -6.32 3.74 6.76
C MET A 122 -4.95 4.41 6.83
N GLY A 123 -4.36 4.55 8.02
CA GLY A 123 -3.01 5.10 8.18
C GLY A 123 -1.90 4.10 7.83
N ALA A 124 -2.10 2.83 8.16
CA ALA A 124 -1.09 1.78 7.94
C ALA A 124 -1.15 1.17 6.54
N GLN A 125 -2.34 1.05 5.93
CA GLN A 125 -2.49 0.42 4.63
C GLN A 125 -1.93 1.30 3.50
N LYS A 126 -0.90 0.79 2.83
CA LYS A 126 -0.40 1.38 1.58
C LYS A 126 -1.02 0.67 0.37
N THR A 127 -1.33 1.46 -0.65
CA THR A 127 -1.97 0.98 -1.88
C THR A 127 -0.93 0.35 -2.82
N LEU A 128 -1.12 -0.93 -3.16
CA LEU A 128 -0.24 -1.66 -4.05
C LEU A 128 -0.19 -1.06 -5.48
N PRO A 129 -1.33 -0.71 -6.13
CA PRO A 129 -1.29 -0.17 -7.49
C PRO A 129 -0.41 1.09 -7.59
N LEU A 130 -0.56 2.01 -6.65
CA LEU A 130 0.25 3.23 -6.59
C LEU A 130 1.73 2.91 -6.38
N SER A 131 2.05 1.98 -5.48
CA SER A 131 3.44 1.58 -5.19
C SER A 131 4.12 0.97 -6.43
N ILE A 132 3.40 0.11 -7.17
CA ILE A 132 3.89 -0.51 -8.41
C ILE A 132 4.11 0.54 -9.50
N ILE A 133 3.14 1.42 -9.72
CA ILE A 133 3.26 2.49 -10.72
C ILE A 133 4.50 3.34 -10.44
N LEU A 134 4.69 3.77 -9.19
CA LEU A 134 5.84 4.59 -8.81
C LEU A 134 7.15 3.83 -9.01
N GLN A 135 7.21 2.56 -8.60
CA GLN A 135 8.38 1.72 -8.83
C GLN A 135 8.71 1.63 -10.33
N VAL A 136 7.75 1.29 -11.18
CA VAL A 136 7.99 1.07 -12.62
C VAL A 136 8.32 2.39 -13.31
N SER A 137 7.74 3.50 -12.83
CA SER A 137 7.91 4.82 -13.44
C SER A 137 9.21 5.53 -13.06
N LEU A 138 9.75 5.27 -11.86
CA LEU A 138 10.88 6.03 -11.29
C LEU A 138 12.12 5.18 -11.10
N PHE A 139 11.92 3.89 -10.84
CA PHE A 139 12.94 2.93 -10.47
C PHE A 139 12.84 1.64 -11.30
N PRO A 140 12.60 1.70 -12.63
CA PRO A 140 12.40 0.50 -13.45
C PRO A 140 13.59 -0.46 -13.40
N GLN A 141 14.80 0.06 -13.19
CA GLN A 141 16.04 -0.70 -13.09
C GLN A 141 16.12 -1.56 -11.81
N TYR A 142 15.30 -1.29 -10.79
CA TYR A 142 15.32 -2.00 -9.52
C TYR A 142 14.16 -3.00 -9.43
N GLY A 143 14.30 -4.16 -10.08
CA GLY A 143 13.28 -5.23 -10.05
C GLY A 143 12.98 -5.77 -8.65
N ILE A 144 13.94 -5.71 -7.72
CA ILE A 144 13.76 -6.11 -6.32
C ILE A 144 12.76 -5.18 -5.60
N ALA A 145 12.72 -3.89 -5.94
CA ALA A 145 11.76 -2.97 -5.33
C ALA A 145 10.30 -3.37 -5.63
N LEU A 146 10.08 -3.93 -6.82
CA LEU A 146 8.80 -4.45 -7.27
C LEU A 146 8.36 -5.64 -6.41
N LEU A 147 9.30 -6.55 -6.11
CA LEU A 147 9.09 -7.65 -5.18
C LEU A 147 8.76 -7.15 -3.76
N VAL A 148 9.47 -6.14 -3.26
CA VAL A 148 9.18 -5.52 -1.95
C VAL A 148 7.76 -4.98 -1.89
N CYS A 149 7.28 -4.29 -2.95
CA CYS A 149 5.92 -3.77 -2.99
C CYS A 149 4.85 -4.87 -2.88
N VAL A 150 5.06 -6.00 -3.56
CA VAL A 150 4.12 -7.14 -3.55
C VAL A 150 4.15 -7.87 -2.22
N LEU A 151 5.34 -8.18 -1.70
CA LEU A 151 5.47 -8.86 -0.41
C LEU A 151 4.94 -7.99 0.72
N HIS A 152 5.21 -6.68 0.69
CA HIS A 152 4.59 -5.74 1.62
C HIS A 152 3.06 -5.83 1.56
N HIS A 153 2.47 -5.86 0.37
CA HIS A 153 1.01 -5.98 0.21
C HIS A 153 0.43 -7.23 0.85
N ILE A 154 1.04 -8.38 0.59
CA ILE A 154 0.59 -9.66 1.13
C ILE A 154 0.72 -9.67 2.66
N VAL A 155 1.89 -9.27 3.17
CA VAL A 155 2.18 -9.28 4.61
C VAL A 155 1.24 -8.36 5.37
N HIS A 156 0.99 -7.14 4.88
CA HIS A 156 0.11 -6.21 5.58
C HIS A 156 -1.35 -6.68 5.60
N LEU A 157 -1.84 -7.32 4.52
CA LEU A 157 -3.19 -7.90 4.50
C LEU A 157 -3.35 -9.04 5.52
N ILE A 158 -2.33 -9.89 5.69
CA ILE A 158 -2.32 -10.96 6.69
C ILE A 158 -2.31 -10.38 8.10
N MET A 159 -1.43 -9.41 8.36
CA MET A 159 -1.34 -8.73 9.66
C MET A 159 -2.65 -8.03 10.01
N ASP A 160 -3.22 -7.27 9.08
CA ASP A 160 -4.47 -6.54 9.29
C ASP A 160 -5.63 -7.51 9.51
N GLY A 161 -5.70 -8.62 8.75
CA GLY A 161 -6.71 -9.66 8.95
C GLY A 161 -6.67 -10.25 10.36
N TYR A 162 -5.47 -10.53 10.88
CA TYR A 162 -5.29 -10.99 12.26
C TYR A 162 -5.75 -9.94 13.30
N ILE A 163 -5.39 -8.68 13.10
CA ILE A 163 -5.74 -7.59 14.01
C ILE A 163 -7.26 -7.33 14.00
N VAL A 164 -7.89 -7.35 12.82
CA VAL A 164 -9.34 -7.22 12.69
C VAL A 164 -10.06 -8.29 13.49
N GLU A 165 -9.60 -9.55 13.43
CA GLU A 165 -10.23 -10.65 14.17
C GLU A 165 -10.05 -10.48 15.69
N ARG A 166 -8.86 -10.08 16.15
CA ARG A 166 -8.62 -9.75 17.56
C ARG A 166 -9.53 -8.62 18.05
N LEU A 167 -9.66 -7.54 17.27
CA LEU A 167 -10.54 -6.41 17.60
C LEU A 167 -12.03 -6.78 17.58
N LYS A 168 -12.42 -7.83 16.84
CA LYS A 168 -13.78 -8.39 16.86
C LYS A 168 -14.03 -9.27 18.08
N ALA A 169 -13.06 -10.10 18.47
CA ALA A 169 -13.18 -10.99 19.62
C ALA A 169 -13.29 -10.23 20.96
N ASP A 170 -12.70 -9.04 21.06
CA ASP A 170 -12.81 -8.14 22.22
C ASP A 170 -14.16 -7.36 22.28
N ARG A 171 -15.15 -7.72 21.44
CA ARG A 171 -16.50 -7.13 21.46
C ARG A 171 -17.39 -7.93 22.42
N PRO A 172 -18.03 -7.30 23.41
CA PRO A 172 -19.00 -7.97 24.28
C PRO A 172 -20.26 -8.41 23.53
#